data_AF-A0A3D9AQR1-F1
#
_entry.id   AF-A0A3D9AQR1-F1
#
_cell.length_a   1.000
_cell.length_b   1.000
_cell.length_c   1.000
_cell.angle_alpha   90.00
_cell.angle_beta   90.00
_cell.angle_gamma   90.00
#
_symmetry.space_group_name_H-M   'P 1'
#
loop_
_entity.id
_entity.type
_entity.pdbx_description
1 polymer ?
#
loop_
_entity_poly.entity_id
_entity_poly.type
_entity_poly.pdbx_seq_one_letter_code
_entity_poly.pdbx_strand_id
1 'polypeptide(L)'
;MAEKELIKDIKPKSETYKFFQSYVLNKYILTIFLFLVWMVFFDKTSFLVIHELNGEINKYEDQLEYYKSEYEKNDKFYKKLMNNKSEKEKYARENYFMKKPNEEIFILVVDSANIAKK
;
A
#
# COMPACT_ATOMS: atom_id res chain seq x y z
N MET A 1 -51.37 -54.53 -5.39
CA MET A 1 -51.07 -53.19 -4.82
C MET A 1 -49.63 -52.73 -5.14
N ALA A 2 -48.93 -53.32 -6.12
CA ALA A 2 -47.49 -53.12 -6.35
C ALA A 2 -47.10 -52.84 -7.82
N GLU A 3 -48.02 -52.30 -8.64
CA GLU A 3 -47.75 -52.03 -10.07
C GLU A 3 -47.60 -50.54 -10.39
N LYS A 4 -47.98 -49.64 -9.47
CA LYS A 4 -47.99 -48.18 -9.69
C LYS A 4 -46.61 -47.51 -9.50
N GLU A 5 -45.60 -48.25 -9.08
CA GLU A 5 -44.25 -47.73 -8.77
C GLU A 5 -43.27 -47.85 -9.96
N LEU A 6 -43.63 -48.58 -11.02
CA LEU A 6 -42.74 -48.92 -12.14
C LEU A 6 -42.77 -47.95 -13.33
N ILE A 7 -43.72 -47.01 -13.36
CA ILE A 7 -43.83 -46.03 -14.43
C ILE A 7 -43.45 -44.67 -13.86
N LYS A 8 -42.21 -44.27 -14.09
CA LYS A 8 -41.73 -42.93 -13.75
C LYS A 8 -42.25 -41.96 -14.81
N ASP A 9 -43.26 -41.16 -14.47
CA ASP A 9 -43.82 -40.17 -15.38
C ASP A 9 -42.74 -39.18 -15.85
N ILE A 10 -42.45 -39.20 -17.15
CA ILE A 10 -41.53 -38.27 -17.79
C ILE A 10 -42.24 -36.92 -17.91
N LYS A 11 -42.09 -36.07 -16.90
CA LYS A 11 -42.60 -34.69 -16.94
C LYS A 11 -41.94 -33.94 -18.10
N PRO A 12 -42.70 -33.23 -18.95
CA PRO A 12 -42.14 -32.49 -20.07
C PRO A 12 -41.20 -31.40 -19.56
N LYS A 13 -40.00 -31.32 -20.14
CA LYS A 13 -39.04 -30.24 -19.87
C LYS A 13 -39.71 -28.89 -20.12
N SER A 14 -39.59 -27.98 -19.13
CA SER A 14 -40.19 -26.65 -19.17
C SER A 14 -39.70 -25.84 -20.38
N GLU A 15 -40.56 -24.95 -20.89
CA GLU A 15 -40.25 -24.03 -22.00
C GLU A 15 -38.96 -23.24 -21.77
N THR A 16 -38.74 -22.79 -20.53
CA THR A 16 -37.53 -22.09 -20.10
C THR A 16 -36.26 -22.92 -20.24
N TYR A 17 -36.33 -24.21 -19.92
CA TYR A 17 -35.19 -25.12 -20.02
C TYR A 17 -34.84 -25.42 -21.49
N LYS A 18 -35.84 -25.53 -22.37
CA LYS A 18 -35.60 -25.70 -23.82
C LYS A 18 -34.94 -24.45 -24.43
N PHE A 19 -35.38 -23.26 -24.03
CA PHE A 19 -34.76 -22.00 -24.45
C PHE A 19 -33.31 -21.89 -23.97
N PHE A 20 -33.06 -22.22 -22.71
CA PHE A 20 -31.72 -22.25 -22.13
C PHE A 20 -30.82 -23.26 -22.84
N GLN A 21 -31.33 -24.45 -23.17
CA GLN A 21 -30.60 -25.45 -23.93
C GLN A 21 -30.29 -24.99 -25.36
N SER A 22 -31.21 -24.31 -26.04
CA SER A 22 -30.96 -23.86 -27.42
C SER A 22 -29.94 -22.71 -27.51
N TYR A 23 -29.97 -21.76 -26.57
CA TYR A 23 -29.06 -20.61 -26.58
C TYR A 23 -27.76 -20.87 -25.83
N VAL A 24 -27.80 -21.49 -24.65
CA VAL A 24 -26.62 -21.66 -23.78
C VAL A 24 -25.81 -22.92 -24.11
N LEU A 25 -26.46 -24.00 -24.57
CA LEU A 25 -25.75 -25.24 -25.00
C LEU A 25 -25.36 -25.22 -26.49
N ASN A 26 -25.31 -24.05 -27.13
CA ASN A 26 -24.70 -23.93 -28.44
C ASN A 26 -23.17 -24.09 -28.31
N LYS A 27 -22.57 -24.99 -29.10
CA LYS A 27 -21.13 -25.31 -29.05
C LYS A 27 -20.24 -24.06 -29.13
N TYR A 28 -20.66 -23.03 -29.86
CA TYR A 28 -19.94 -21.75 -30.00
C TYR A 28 -20.00 -20.91 -28.72
N ILE A 29 -21.15 -20.84 -28.06
CA ILE A 29 -21.31 -20.09 -26.80
C ILE A 29 -20.55 -20.80 -25.68
N LEU A 30 -20.61 -22.13 -25.63
CA LEU A 30 -19.85 -22.90 -24.64
C LEU A 30 -18.34 -22.75 -24.82
N THR A 31 -17.83 -22.75 -26.06
CA THR A 31 -16.39 -22.53 -26.32
C THR A 31 -15.95 -21.10 -26.00
N ILE A 32 -16.75 -20.09 -26.37
CA ILE A 32 -16.46 -18.68 -26.01
C ILE A 32 -16.52 -18.48 -24.49
N PHE A 33 -17.50 -19.08 -23.82
CA PHE A 33 -17.62 -18.99 -22.37
C PHE A 33 -16.43 -19.66 -21.66
N LEU A 34 -16.05 -20.88 -22.08
CA LEU A 34 -14.85 -21.54 -21.57
C LEU A 34 -13.59 -20.72 -21.85
N PHE A 35 -13.48 -20.11 -23.03
CA PHE A 35 -12.36 -19.24 -23.38
C PHE A 35 -12.32 -17.97 -22.52
N LEU A 36 -13.46 -17.33 -22.26
CA LEU A 36 -13.54 -16.16 -21.38
C LEU A 36 -13.23 -16.51 -19.93
N VAL A 37 -13.78 -17.63 -19.43
CA VAL A 37 -13.44 -18.14 -18.09
C VAL A 37 -11.95 -18.45 -18.02
N TRP A 38 -11.35 -19.02 -19.07
CA TRP A 38 -9.91 -19.23 -19.14
C TRP A 38 -9.12 -17.93 -19.09
N MET A 39 -9.49 -16.95 -19.89
CA MET A 39 -8.89 -15.60 -19.92
C MET A 39 -9.07 -14.82 -18.61
N VAL A 40 -10.05 -15.16 -17.78
CA VAL A 40 -10.31 -14.45 -16.51
C VAL A 40 -9.67 -15.15 -15.31
N PHE A 41 -9.71 -16.49 -15.26
CA PHE A 41 -9.21 -17.25 -14.10
C PHE A 41 -7.79 -17.79 -14.28
N PHE A 42 -7.40 -18.19 -15.48
CA PHE A 42 -6.07 -18.76 -15.75
C PHE A 42 -5.10 -17.71 -16.32
N ASP A 43 -5.60 -16.70 -17.03
CA ASP A 43 -4.76 -15.61 -17.52
C ASP A 43 -4.47 -14.58 -16.44
N LYS A 44 -3.30 -13.95 -16.52
CA LYS A 44 -2.66 -13.18 -15.44
C LYS A 44 -3.31 -11.81 -15.15
N THR A 45 -4.44 -11.51 -15.78
CA THR A 45 -5.20 -10.26 -15.63
C THR A 45 -5.98 -10.24 -14.32
N SER A 46 -5.32 -10.61 -13.22
CA SER A 46 -5.92 -10.60 -11.91
C SER A 46 -6.09 -9.15 -11.46
N PHE A 47 -7.34 -8.74 -11.27
CA PHE A 47 -7.68 -7.46 -10.65
C PHE A 47 -6.96 -7.24 -9.31
N LEU A 48 -6.65 -8.32 -8.60
CA LEU A 48 -5.88 -8.30 -7.35
C LEU A 48 -4.46 -7.78 -7.57
N VAL A 49 -3.78 -8.22 -8.63
CA VAL A 49 -2.41 -7.77 -8.95
C VAL A 49 -2.42 -6.28 -9.32
N ILE A 50 -3.43 -5.84 -10.07
CA ILE A 50 -3.57 -4.42 -10.40
C ILE A 50 -3.82 -3.57 -9.15
N HIS A 51 -4.61 -4.08 -8.20
CA HIS A 51 -4.85 -3.40 -6.92
C HIS A 51 -3.58 -3.32 -6.07
N GLU A 52 -2.81 -4.42 -5.98
CA GLU A 52 -1.53 -4.45 -5.27
C GLU A 52 -0.53 -3.48 -5.88
N LEU A 53 -0.39 -3.48 -7.21
CA LEU A 53 0.47 -2.53 -7.94
C LEU A 53 0.06 -1.08 -7.71
N ASN A 54 -1.23 -0.76 -7.70
CA ASN A 54 -1.71 0.59 -7.37
C ASN A 54 -1.37 0.98 -5.92
N GLY A 55 -1.44 0.02 -4.99
CA GLY A 55 -0.99 0.24 -3.61
C GLY A 55 0.50 0.54 -3.51
N GLU A 56 1.33 -0.18 -4.28
CA GLU A 56 2.76 0.10 -4.37
C GLU A 56 3.04 1.47 -4.98
N ILE A 57 2.33 1.85 -6.04
CA ILE A 57 2.46 3.18 -6.68
C ILE A 57 2.19 4.29 -5.66
N ASN A 58 1.06 4.24 -4.95
CA ASN A 58 0.74 5.24 -3.93
C ASN A 58 1.82 5.31 -2.84
N LYS A 59 2.33 4.15 -2.40
CA LYS A 59 3.42 4.10 -1.42
C LYS A 59 4.70 4.77 -1.93
N TYR A 60 5.04 4.58 -3.21
CA TYR A 60 6.21 5.23 -3.81
C TYR A 60 6.00 6.74 -3.98
N GLU A 61 4.79 7.17 -4.33
CA GLU A 61 4.43 8.59 -4.43
C GLU A 61 4.52 9.28 -3.06
N ASP A 62 3.98 8.67 -2.01
CA ASP A 62 4.06 9.19 -0.63
C ASP A 62 5.53 9.31 -0.17
N GLN A 63 6.35 8.30 -0.47
CA GLN A 63 7.78 8.34 -0.15
C GLN A 63 8.48 9.46 -0.91
N LEU A 64 8.17 9.62 -2.19
CA LEU A 64 8.75 10.67 -3.03
C LEU A 64 8.40 12.06 -2.50
N GLU A 65 7.14 12.28 -2.12
CA GLU A 65 6.71 13.54 -1.52
C GLU A 65 7.42 13.80 -0.18
N TYR A 66 7.48 12.79 0.69
CA TYR A 66 8.19 12.89 1.96
C TYR A 66 9.66 13.30 1.77
N TYR A 67 10.42 12.58 0.94
CA TYR A 67 11.84 12.87 0.73
C TYR A 67 12.06 14.22 0.05
N LYS A 68 11.17 14.63 -0.86
CA LYS A 68 11.24 15.95 -1.47
C LYS A 68 11.04 17.06 -0.42
N SER A 69 10.07 16.89 0.47
CA SER A 69 9.83 17.86 1.55
C SER A 69 11.01 17.95 2.53
N GLU A 70 11.61 16.82 2.89
CA GLU A 70 12.79 16.76 3.75
C GLU A 70 14.02 17.35 3.07
N TYR A 71 14.20 17.09 1.77
CA TYR A 71 15.26 17.71 0.98
C TYR A 71 15.14 19.25 1.00
N GLU A 72 13.94 19.80 0.77
CA GLU A 72 13.75 21.25 0.78
C GLU A 72 14.02 21.87 2.16
N LYS A 73 13.60 21.20 3.25
CA LYS A 73 13.91 21.65 4.62
C LYS A 73 15.42 21.64 4.88
N ASN A 74 16.08 20.55 4.52
CA ASN A 74 17.51 20.36 4.73
C ASN A 74 18.35 21.30 3.87
N ASP A 75 17.97 21.53 2.61
CA ASP A 75 18.64 22.48 1.73
C ASP A 75 18.51 23.93 2.26
N LYS A 76 17.32 24.32 2.72
CA LYS A 76 17.11 25.63 3.37
C LYS A 76 17.99 25.76 4.62
N PHE A 77 18.03 24.72 5.45
CA PHE A 77 18.86 24.69 6.65
C PHE A 77 20.36 24.76 6.33
N TYR A 78 20.81 23.98 5.35
CA TYR A 78 22.18 23.98 4.85
C TYR A 78 22.60 25.36 4.33
N LYS A 79 21.77 25.98 3.49
CA LYS A 79 22.01 27.34 2.99
C LYS A 79 22.09 28.35 4.12
N LYS A 80 21.20 28.26 5.12
CA LYS A 80 21.24 29.12 6.32
C LYS A 80 22.56 28.95 7.08
N LEU A 81 23.00 27.72 7.32
CA LEU A 81 24.27 27.42 7.98
C LEU A 81 25.47 27.92 7.18
N MET A 82 25.48 27.72 5.86
CA MET A 82 26.64 28.10 5.03
C MET A 82 26.77 29.60 4.84
N ASN A 83 25.66 30.32 4.71
CA ASN A 83 25.65 31.75 4.47
C ASN A 83 25.77 32.59 5.76
N ASN A 84 25.45 32.04 6.93
CA ASN A 84 25.49 32.75 8.21
C ASN A 84 26.48 32.10 9.20
N LYS A 85 27.59 32.81 9.46
CA LYS A 85 28.65 32.37 10.39
C LYS A 85 28.14 32.18 11.82
N SER A 86 27.22 33.03 12.30
CA SER A 86 26.67 32.97 13.66
C SER A 86 25.83 31.71 13.87
N GLU A 87 24.96 31.40 12.89
CA GLU A 87 24.13 30.18 12.91
C GLU A 87 24.98 28.91 12.84
N LYS A 88 26.06 28.92 12.05
CA LYS A 88 27.04 27.82 11.98
C LYS A 88 27.74 27.58 13.31
N GLU A 89 28.21 28.65 13.97
CA GLU A 89 28.87 28.55 15.27
C GLU A 89 27.89 28.06 16.35
N LYS A 90 26.65 28.57 16.36
CA LYS A 90 25.59 28.11 17.26
C LYS A 90 25.31 26.61 17.08
N TYR A 91 25.13 26.15 15.84
CA TYR A 91 24.87 24.74 15.54
C TYR A 91 26.03 23.83 15.98
N ALA A 92 27.27 24.25 15.74
CA ALA A 92 28.47 23.52 16.16
C ALA A 92 28.61 23.44 17.69
N ARG A 93 28.23 24.51 18.41
CA ARG A 93 28.24 24.54 19.88
C ARG A 93 27.15 23.69 20.49
N GLU A 94 25.93 23.73 19.95
CA GLU A 94 24.77 23.02 20.50
C GLU A 94 24.80 21.52 20.20
N ASN A 95 25.20 21.12 18.98
CA ASN A 95 25.12 19.71 18.54
C ASN A 95 26.44 18.96 18.70
N TYR A 96 27.57 19.66 18.58
CA TYR A 96 28.91 19.05 18.58
C TYR A 96 29.79 19.54 19.74
N PHE A 97 29.28 20.42 20.61
CA PHE A 97 30.02 20.99 21.74
C PHE A 97 31.39 21.57 21.34
N MET A 98 31.48 22.15 20.14
CA MET A 98 32.72 22.78 19.68
C MET A 98 33.00 24.05 20.49
N LYS A 99 34.27 24.28 20.85
CA LYS A 99 34.74 25.46 21.58
C LYS A 99 35.98 26.06 20.97
N LYS A 100 36.24 27.34 21.28
CA LYS A 100 37.54 27.95 20.98
C LYS A 100 38.60 27.47 21.99
N PRO A 101 39.89 27.56 21.65
CA PRO A 101 40.97 27.09 22.52
C PRO A 101 41.00 27.75 23.91
N ASN A 102 40.47 28.96 24.04
CA ASN A 102 40.43 29.76 25.26
C ASN A 102 39.05 29.77 25.96
N GLU A 103 38.18 28.81 25.64
CA GLU A 103 36.84 28.69 26.24
C GLU A 103 36.68 27.37 27.00
N GLU A 104 35.98 27.44 28.13
CA GLU A 104 35.58 26.27 28.94
C GLU A 104 34.08 26.02 28.79
N ILE A 105 33.69 24.76 28.58
CA ILE A 105 32.28 24.36 28.46
C ILE A 105 31.87 23.71 29.78
N PHE A 106 30.81 24.23 30.41
CA PHE A 106 30.18 23.62 31.56
C PHE A 106 28.87 22.95 31.12
N ILE A 107 28.77 21.63 31.29
CA ILE A 107 27.52 20.90 31.06
C ILE A 107 26.85 20.73 32.42
N LEU A 108 25.74 21.43 32.64
CA LEU A 108 24.95 21.32 33.86
C LEU A 108 24.07 20.07 33.76
N VAL A 109 24.53 18.99 34.38
CA VAL A 109 23.69 17.80 34.58
C VAL A 109 22.95 17.99 35.89
N VAL A 110 21.63 18.13 35.83
CA VAL A 110 20.80 18.09 37.04
C VAL A 110 20.83 16.66 37.55
N ASP A 111 21.58 16.43 38.61
CA ASP A 111 21.66 15.13 39.25
C ASP A 111 20.27 14.78 39.80
N SER A 112 19.58 13.86 39.13
CA SER A 112 18.16 13.55 39.38
C SER A 112 17.91 12.98 40.78
N ALA A 113 18.98 12.66 41.51
CA ALA A 113 18.94 12.17 42.89
C ALA A 113 18.56 13.23 43.94
N ASN A 114 18.69 14.53 43.64
CA ASN A 114 18.39 15.63 44.57
C ASN A 114 17.29 16.57 44.08
N ILE A 115 16.43 16.12 43.17
CA ILE A 115 15.13 16.79 42.94
C ILE A 115 14.21 16.36 44.09
N ALA A 116 14.46 16.94 45.26
CA ALA A 116 13.58 16.78 46.42
C ALA A 116 12.16 17.14 45.97
N LYS A 117 11.27 16.16 46.09
CA LYS A 117 9.81 16.32 45.92
C LYS A 117 9.37 17.66 46.52
N LYS A 118 8.78 18.50 45.69
CA LYS A 118 7.93 19.60 46.12
C LYS A 118 6.61 19.49 45.39
#